data_AF-A0A2T0LZZ8-F1
#
_entry.id   AF-A0A2T0LZZ8-F1
#
_cell.length_a   1.000
_cell.length_b   1.000
_cell.length_c   1.000
_cell.angle_alpha   90.00
_cell.angle_beta   90.00
_cell.angle_gamma   90.00
#
_symmetry.space_group_name_H-M   'P 1'
#
loop_
_entity.id
_entity.type
_entity.pdbx_description
1 polymer ?
#
loop_
_entity_poly.entity_id
_entity_poly.type
_entity_poly.pdbx_seq_one_letter_code
_entity_poly.pdbx_strand_id
1 'polypeptide(L)'
;MASGDDALLPLRTEFSQAWHGFDRNQVLQYLDHVEAQLRRLMSDRDSATAHANTLARELENARREIGRLNNRVEELKKPPERIEDLDERMQRTVQLANARAEEIVARAQEAAEKHWAESSTVSDKLHERYMKLLETLDGHADALQREHEDALAATKAEVEKMTTDAVRRRERLDAEAEHRRRQIEREFEARMTAERNALDKYIADQKTASKNQAERRIAEATTEAKRLVDEANATARRIIEEARADAERRTTEANETVQRLTRIREEARARLKEADAVLKQGESALVPVEDEDAELADVPAS
;
A
#
# COMPACT_ATOMS: atom_id res chain seq x y z
N MET A 1 129.99 -5.40 -55.42
CA MET A 1 131.17 -4.69 -55.97
C MET A 1 132.25 -5.71 -56.25
N ALA A 2 132.26 -6.22 -57.47
CA ALA A 2 133.34 -6.98 -58.09
C ALA A 2 133.12 -6.80 -59.61
N SER A 3 133.37 -5.58 -60.08
CA SER A 3 133.40 -5.29 -61.51
C SER A 3 134.79 -5.67 -62.00
N GLY A 4 134.92 -6.93 -62.43
CA GLY A 4 136.03 -7.33 -63.29
C GLY A 4 135.71 -6.84 -64.69
N ASP A 5 136.59 -6.02 -65.25
CA ASP A 5 136.55 -5.53 -66.63
C ASP A 5 136.38 -6.69 -67.61
N ASP A 6 135.15 -6.88 -68.09
CA ASP A 6 134.77 -7.92 -69.03
C ASP A 6 134.69 -7.35 -70.44
N ALA A 7 135.83 -6.90 -70.93
CA ALA A 7 135.98 -6.57 -72.33
C ALA A 7 135.96 -7.89 -73.12
N LEU A 8 134.79 -8.25 -73.64
CA LEU A 8 134.66 -9.20 -74.74
C LEU A 8 135.56 -8.69 -75.88
N LEU A 9 136.78 -9.19 -75.95
CA LEU A 9 137.72 -8.82 -77.00
C LEU A 9 137.07 -9.16 -78.35
N PRO A 10 137.03 -8.23 -79.31
CA PRO A 10 136.38 -8.45 -80.59
C PRO A 10 137.05 -9.63 -81.29
N LEU A 11 136.25 -10.63 -81.60
CA LEU A 11 136.62 -11.78 -82.41
C LEU A 11 137.22 -11.27 -83.73
N ARG A 12 138.51 -11.56 -83.99
CA ARG A 12 139.15 -11.16 -85.27
C ARG A 12 138.44 -11.90 -86.41
N THR A 13 137.74 -11.15 -87.27
CA THR A 13 136.88 -11.67 -88.35
C THR A 13 137.60 -11.88 -89.68
N GLU A 14 138.90 -11.62 -89.74
CA GLU A 14 139.69 -11.70 -90.96
C GLU A 14 140.79 -12.75 -90.82
N PHE A 15 140.69 -13.81 -91.63
CA PHE A 15 141.70 -14.86 -91.74
C PHE A 15 142.56 -14.59 -92.98
N SER A 16 143.88 -14.75 -92.90
CA SER A 16 144.75 -14.61 -94.08
C SER A 16 144.52 -15.76 -95.08
N GLN A 17 144.53 -15.44 -96.37
CA GLN A 17 144.26 -16.38 -97.46
C GLN A 17 145.55 -17.13 -97.87
N ALA A 18 145.52 -18.46 -97.83
CA ALA A 18 146.56 -19.36 -98.32
C ALA A 18 146.24 -19.82 -99.76
N TRP A 19 147.21 -20.46 -100.43
CA TRP A 19 147.16 -20.80 -101.87
C TRP A 19 145.83 -21.49 -102.28
N HIS A 20 145.21 -22.26 -101.37
CA HIS A 20 143.81 -22.68 -101.44
C HIS A 20 143.11 -22.54 -100.05
N GLY A 21 142.39 -21.43 -99.82
CA GLY A 21 141.51 -21.24 -98.64
C GLY A 21 142.08 -20.34 -97.53
N PHE A 22 141.51 -20.39 -96.32
CA PHE A 22 141.99 -19.64 -95.15
C PHE A 22 143.10 -20.41 -94.41
N ASP A 23 144.01 -19.70 -93.73
CA ASP A 23 145.03 -20.32 -92.89
C ASP A 23 144.41 -21.17 -91.77
N ARG A 24 144.61 -22.49 -91.86
CA ARG A 24 144.05 -23.48 -90.94
C ARG A 24 144.48 -23.25 -89.49
N ASN A 25 145.69 -22.74 -89.26
CA ASN A 25 146.18 -22.44 -87.91
C ASN A 25 145.43 -21.27 -87.28
N GLN A 26 145.11 -20.23 -88.06
CA GLN A 26 144.35 -19.06 -87.58
C GLN A 26 142.90 -19.43 -87.26
N VAL A 27 142.26 -20.28 -88.09
CA VAL A 27 140.89 -20.75 -87.84
C VAL A 27 140.83 -21.62 -86.57
N LEU A 28 141.82 -22.49 -86.34
CA LEU A 28 141.88 -23.29 -85.10
C LEU A 28 142.07 -22.41 -83.86
N GLN A 29 142.99 -21.43 -83.90
CA GLN A 29 143.16 -20.48 -82.79
C GLN A 29 141.90 -19.67 -82.50
N TYR A 30 141.16 -19.29 -83.54
CA TYR A 30 139.88 -18.61 -83.39
C TYR A 30 138.81 -19.51 -82.76
N LEU A 31 138.69 -20.76 -83.21
CA LEU A 31 137.76 -21.73 -82.63
C LEU A 31 138.11 -22.02 -81.16
N ASP A 32 139.38 -22.18 -80.82
CA ASP A 32 139.84 -22.35 -79.43
C ASP A 32 139.49 -21.12 -78.57
N HIS A 33 139.62 -19.91 -79.14
CA HIS A 33 139.24 -18.67 -78.45
C HIS A 33 137.71 -18.57 -78.23
N VAL A 34 136.91 -18.89 -79.25
CA VAL A 34 135.44 -18.92 -79.13
C VAL A 34 135.01 -19.99 -78.14
N GLU A 35 135.63 -21.18 -78.16
CA GLU A 35 135.34 -22.24 -77.20
C GLU A 35 135.70 -21.80 -75.77
N ALA A 36 136.82 -21.11 -75.58
CA ALA A 36 137.20 -20.53 -74.29
C ALA A 36 136.20 -19.46 -73.82
N GLN A 37 135.75 -18.57 -74.71
CA GLN A 37 134.71 -17.57 -74.42
C GLN A 37 133.37 -18.23 -74.07
N LEU A 38 132.95 -19.27 -74.80
CA LEU A 38 131.72 -20.03 -74.49
C LEU A 38 131.82 -20.73 -73.14
N ARG A 39 132.94 -21.36 -72.81
CA ARG A 39 133.18 -21.95 -71.48
C ARG A 39 133.10 -20.92 -70.37
N ARG A 40 133.63 -19.71 -70.60
CA ARG A 40 133.53 -18.59 -69.66
C ARG A 40 132.08 -18.12 -69.50
N LEU A 41 131.36 -17.88 -70.59
CA LEU A 41 129.94 -17.49 -70.54
C LEU A 41 129.07 -18.57 -69.87
N MET A 42 129.37 -19.85 -70.08
CA MET A 42 128.70 -20.94 -69.37
C MET A 42 129.01 -20.89 -67.87
N SER A 43 130.26 -20.67 -67.48
CA SER A 43 130.65 -20.50 -66.08
C SER A 43 129.97 -19.28 -65.42
N ASP A 44 129.85 -18.17 -66.14
CA ASP A 44 129.21 -16.95 -65.64
C ASP A 44 127.69 -17.13 -65.54
N ARG A 45 127.07 -17.80 -66.51
CA ARG A 45 125.66 -18.22 -66.44
C ARG A 45 125.43 -19.16 -65.26
N ASP A 46 126.30 -20.14 -65.08
CA ASP A 46 126.17 -21.13 -63.99
C ASP A 46 126.36 -20.45 -62.62
N SER A 47 127.26 -19.46 -62.53
CA SER A 47 127.41 -18.61 -61.34
C SER A 47 126.18 -17.72 -61.10
N ALA A 48 125.66 -17.06 -62.14
CA ALA A 48 124.46 -16.23 -62.06
C ALA A 48 123.22 -17.02 -61.67
N THR A 49 123.06 -18.25 -62.20
CA THR A 49 121.97 -19.15 -61.82
C THR A 49 122.12 -19.65 -60.38
N ALA A 50 123.35 -19.94 -59.92
CA ALA A 50 123.62 -20.25 -58.51
C ALA A 50 123.28 -19.08 -57.57
N HIS A 51 123.61 -17.84 -57.96
CA HIS A 51 123.22 -16.63 -57.22
C HIS A 51 121.71 -16.42 -57.21
N ALA A 52 121.03 -16.57 -58.35
CA ALA A 52 119.58 -16.48 -58.44
C ALA A 52 118.88 -17.53 -57.56
N ASN A 53 119.39 -18.77 -57.55
CA ASN A 53 118.88 -19.83 -56.69
C ASN A 53 119.10 -19.52 -55.20
N THR A 54 120.23 -18.91 -54.83
CA THR A 54 120.51 -18.49 -53.45
C THR A 54 119.55 -17.38 -53.02
N LEU A 55 119.39 -16.34 -53.85
CA LEU A 55 118.46 -15.24 -53.58
C LEU A 55 117.00 -15.72 -53.51
N ALA A 56 116.61 -16.66 -54.37
CA ALA A 56 115.27 -17.26 -54.32
C ALA A 56 115.03 -18.00 -53.00
N ARG A 57 116.04 -18.71 -52.47
CA ARG A 57 115.97 -19.36 -51.16
C ARG A 57 115.87 -18.35 -50.02
N GLU A 58 116.64 -17.27 -50.07
CA GLU A 58 116.57 -16.18 -49.07
C GLU A 58 115.20 -15.48 -49.09
N LEU A 59 114.66 -15.19 -50.28
CA LEU A 59 113.33 -14.60 -50.44
C LEU A 59 112.24 -15.50 -49.85
N GLU A 60 112.32 -16.81 -50.11
CA GLU A 60 111.37 -17.78 -49.56
C GLU A 60 111.48 -17.88 -48.03
N ASN A 61 112.69 -17.84 -47.48
CA ASN A 61 112.90 -17.81 -46.02
C ASN A 61 112.32 -16.54 -45.39
N ALA A 62 112.56 -15.37 -45.99
CA ALA A 62 111.99 -14.10 -45.53
C ALA A 62 110.46 -14.10 -45.62
N ARG A 63 109.88 -14.65 -46.69
CA ARG A 63 108.42 -14.81 -46.82
C ARG A 63 107.84 -15.71 -45.74
N ARG A 64 108.51 -16.83 -45.43
CA ARG A 64 108.10 -17.71 -44.32
C ARG A 64 108.20 -17.03 -42.96
N GLU A 65 109.20 -16.18 -42.76
CA GLU A 65 109.34 -15.41 -41.52
C GLU A 65 108.27 -14.34 -41.37
N ILE A 66 107.97 -13.59 -42.44
CA ILE A 66 106.86 -12.62 -42.46
C ILE A 66 105.53 -13.35 -42.20
N GLY A 67 105.31 -14.52 -42.80
CA GLY A 67 104.12 -15.34 -42.52
C GLY A 67 104.02 -15.75 -41.05
N ARG A 68 105.13 -16.20 -40.44
CA ARG A 68 105.19 -16.54 -39.02
C ARG A 68 104.92 -15.34 -38.11
N LEU A 69 105.52 -14.18 -38.41
CA LEU A 69 105.32 -12.96 -37.63
C LEU A 69 103.90 -12.42 -37.76
N ASN A 70 103.31 -12.44 -38.95
CA ASN A 70 101.92 -12.05 -39.16
C ASN A 70 100.96 -12.95 -38.37
N ASN A 71 101.15 -14.27 -38.40
CA ASN A 71 100.34 -15.19 -37.60
C ASN A 71 100.46 -14.90 -36.10
N ARG A 72 101.66 -14.57 -35.62
CA ARG A 72 101.87 -14.22 -34.21
C ARG A 72 101.19 -12.90 -33.82
N VAL A 73 101.21 -11.91 -34.72
CA VAL A 73 100.50 -10.64 -34.49
C VAL A 73 98.99 -10.85 -34.49
N GLU A 74 98.44 -11.65 -35.40
CA GLU A 74 97.01 -11.98 -35.39
C GLU A 74 96.61 -12.78 -34.15
N GLU A 75 97.49 -13.61 -33.61
CA GLU A 75 97.28 -14.28 -32.32
C GLU A 75 97.25 -13.29 -31.15
N LEU A 76 98.15 -12.32 -31.12
CA LEU A 76 98.20 -11.26 -30.09
C LEU A 76 97.06 -10.23 -30.20
N LYS A 77 96.48 -10.05 -31.39
CA LYS A 77 95.33 -9.17 -31.63
C LYS A 77 94.01 -9.74 -31.11
N LYS A 78 93.93 -11.05 -30.91
CA LYS A 78 92.72 -11.66 -30.34
C LYS A 78 92.53 -11.09 -28.92
N PRO A 79 91.32 -10.61 -28.58
CA PRO A 79 91.03 -10.18 -27.23
C PRO A 79 91.34 -11.32 -26.25
N PRO A 80 91.99 -11.03 -25.11
CA PRO A 80 92.21 -12.03 -24.07
C PRO A 80 90.86 -12.55 -23.58
N GLU A 81 90.64 -13.86 -23.70
CA GLU A 81 89.39 -14.51 -23.28
C GLU A 81 89.36 -14.77 -21.78
N ARG A 82 90.55 -14.82 -21.15
CA ARG A 82 90.71 -15.09 -19.73
C ARG A 82 91.54 -14.02 -19.04
N ILE A 83 91.28 -13.84 -17.75
CA ILE A 83 91.99 -12.86 -16.91
C ILE A 83 93.48 -13.25 -16.82
N GLU A 84 93.81 -14.55 -16.85
CA GLU A 84 95.20 -15.00 -16.80
C GLU A 84 96.03 -14.63 -18.05
N ASP A 85 95.37 -14.30 -19.17
CA ASP A 85 96.02 -13.88 -20.42
C ASP A 85 96.41 -12.38 -20.42
N LEU A 86 95.99 -11.64 -19.38
CA LEU A 86 96.30 -10.24 -19.19
C LEU A 86 97.64 -10.05 -18.48
N ASP A 87 98.33 -8.94 -18.74
CA ASP A 87 99.49 -8.54 -17.94
C ASP A 87 99.12 -8.38 -16.45
N GLU A 88 100.06 -8.67 -15.54
CA GLU A 88 99.82 -8.64 -14.08
C GLU A 88 99.17 -7.34 -13.57
N ARG A 89 99.51 -6.20 -14.17
CA ARG A 89 98.91 -4.90 -13.82
C ARG A 89 97.44 -4.85 -14.20
N MET A 90 97.09 -5.36 -15.37
CA MET A 90 95.72 -5.39 -15.87
C MET A 90 94.88 -6.41 -15.08
N GLN A 91 95.46 -7.56 -14.72
CA GLN A 91 94.83 -8.53 -13.80
C GLN A 91 94.46 -7.87 -12.47
N ARG A 92 95.38 -7.13 -11.86
CA ARG A 92 95.14 -6.40 -10.61
C ARG A 92 94.04 -5.34 -10.77
N THR A 93 93.96 -4.64 -11.90
CA THR A 93 92.88 -3.68 -12.15
C THR A 93 91.52 -4.36 -12.33
N VAL A 94 91.46 -5.53 -12.97
CA VAL A 94 90.22 -6.31 -13.09
C VAL A 94 89.77 -6.82 -11.72
N GLN A 95 90.69 -7.33 -10.90
CA GLN A 95 90.40 -7.75 -9.53
C GLN A 95 89.89 -6.58 -8.68
N LEU A 96 90.52 -5.41 -8.77
CA LEU A 96 90.07 -4.20 -8.07
C LEU A 96 88.70 -3.73 -8.56
N ALA A 97 88.44 -3.79 -9.87
CA ALA A 97 87.15 -3.44 -10.44
C ALA A 97 86.04 -4.41 -9.98
N ASN A 98 86.33 -5.72 -9.95
CA ASN A 98 85.41 -6.74 -9.44
C ASN A 98 85.13 -6.53 -7.95
N ALA A 99 86.16 -6.34 -7.13
CA ALA A 99 85.98 -6.03 -5.70
C ALA A 99 85.14 -4.76 -5.50
N ARG A 100 85.36 -3.72 -6.31
CA ARG A 100 84.55 -2.49 -6.26
C ARG A 100 83.12 -2.71 -6.75
N ALA A 101 82.90 -3.56 -7.74
CA ALA A 101 81.57 -3.93 -8.19
C ALA A 101 80.81 -4.71 -7.11
N GLU A 102 81.48 -5.65 -6.44
CA GLU A 102 80.95 -6.38 -5.28
C GLU A 102 80.58 -5.41 -4.15
N GLU A 103 81.45 -4.44 -3.82
CA GLU A 103 81.14 -3.40 -2.83
C GLU A 103 79.91 -2.56 -3.22
N ILE A 104 79.78 -2.18 -4.49
CA ILE A 104 78.63 -1.40 -4.98
C ILE A 104 77.34 -2.22 -4.86
N VAL A 105 77.38 -3.49 -5.27
CA VAL A 105 76.21 -4.39 -5.18
C VAL A 105 75.83 -4.62 -3.72
N ALA A 106 76.80 -4.88 -2.84
CA ALA A 106 76.56 -5.07 -1.42
C ALA A 106 75.92 -3.82 -0.77
N ARG A 107 76.44 -2.62 -1.06
CA ARG A 107 75.85 -1.36 -0.57
C ARG A 107 74.44 -1.12 -1.13
N ALA A 108 74.21 -1.46 -2.41
CA ALA A 108 72.90 -1.33 -3.03
C ALA A 108 71.89 -2.31 -2.40
N GLN A 109 72.30 -3.54 -2.09
CA GLN A 109 71.49 -4.53 -1.40
C GLN A 109 71.14 -4.07 0.02
N GLU A 110 72.12 -3.61 0.81
CA GLU A 110 71.89 -3.09 2.16
C GLU A 110 70.94 -1.89 2.15
N ALA A 111 71.13 -0.95 1.21
CA ALA A 111 70.25 0.19 1.05
C ALA A 111 68.81 -0.23 0.66
N ALA A 112 68.68 -1.21 -0.24
CA ALA A 112 67.39 -1.76 -0.61
C ALA A 112 66.70 -2.43 0.58
N GLU A 113 67.39 -3.32 1.31
CA GLU A 113 66.85 -3.98 2.50
C GLU A 113 66.38 -2.98 3.56
N LYS A 114 67.16 -1.92 3.79
CA LYS A 114 66.77 -0.84 4.69
C LYS A 114 65.50 -0.14 4.24
N HIS A 115 65.40 0.21 2.95
CA HIS A 115 64.19 0.85 2.41
C HIS A 115 62.97 -0.09 2.43
N TRP A 116 63.17 -1.38 2.18
CA TRP A 116 62.11 -2.39 2.30
C TRP A 116 61.63 -2.52 3.75
N ALA A 117 62.55 -2.57 4.71
CA ALA A 117 62.21 -2.62 6.13
C ALA A 117 61.45 -1.35 6.57
N GLU A 118 61.95 -0.17 6.19
CA GLU A 118 61.28 1.11 6.48
C GLU A 118 59.87 1.15 5.88
N SER A 119 59.71 0.80 4.59
CA SER A 119 58.40 0.76 3.93
C SER A 119 57.47 -0.27 4.57
N SER A 120 57.95 -1.46 4.90
CA SER A 120 57.16 -2.49 5.57
C SER A 120 56.62 -1.98 6.90
N THR A 121 57.45 -1.34 7.72
CA THR A 121 56.99 -0.81 9.02
C THR A 121 55.91 0.27 8.87
N VAL A 122 55.95 1.06 7.79
CA VAL A 122 54.92 2.06 7.51
C VAL A 122 53.63 1.39 7.06
N SER A 123 53.72 0.39 6.17
CA SER A 123 52.58 -0.42 5.75
C SER A 123 51.92 -1.15 6.92
N ASP A 124 52.71 -1.73 7.82
CA ASP A 124 52.21 -2.43 9.01
C ASP A 124 51.49 -1.48 9.95
N LYS A 125 52.08 -0.30 10.23
CA LYS A 125 51.42 0.75 11.05
C LYS A 125 50.13 1.26 10.42
N LEU A 126 50.09 1.38 9.09
CA LEU A 126 48.90 1.80 8.37
C LEU A 126 47.82 0.71 8.45
N HIS A 127 48.21 -0.56 8.27
CA HIS A 127 47.32 -1.70 8.42
C HIS A 127 46.74 -1.78 9.84
N GLU A 128 47.57 -1.66 10.89
CA GLU A 128 47.10 -1.62 12.28
C GLU A 128 46.09 -0.49 12.53
N ARG A 129 46.32 0.70 11.96
CA ARG A 129 45.36 1.82 12.06
C ARG A 129 44.05 1.52 11.35
N TYR A 130 44.11 0.93 10.16
CA TYR A 130 42.89 0.53 9.44
C TYR A 130 42.12 -0.56 10.18
N MET A 131 42.80 -1.55 10.75
CA MET A 131 42.14 -2.60 11.54
C MET A 131 41.46 -2.02 12.78
N LYS A 132 42.12 -1.10 13.50
CA LYS A 132 41.50 -0.38 14.63
C LYS A 132 40.30 0.46 14.18
N LEU A 133 40.40 1.13 13.03
CA LEU A 133 39.27 1.91 12.49
C LEU A 133 38.09 1.01 12.14
N LEU A 134 38.34 -0.12 11.48
CA LEU A 134 37.30 -1.11 11.16
C LEU A 134 36.63 -1.63 12.44
N GLU A 135 37.42 -1.99 13.45
CA GLU A 135 36.88 -2.44 14.75
C GLU A 135 36.01 -1.36 15.42
N THR A 136 36.40 -0.08 15.35
CA THR A 136 35.55 1.01 15.87
C THR A 136 34.27 1.22 15.07
N LEU A 137 34.32 1.04 13.74
CA LEU A 137 33.15 1.15 12.88
C LEU A 137 32.18 0.00 13.10
N ASP A 138 32.69 -1.22 13.23
CA ASP A 138 31.90 -2.41 13.57
C ASP A 138 31.26 -2.24 14.95
N GLY A 139 32.02 -1.74 15.95
CA GLY A 139 31.49 -1.42 17.27
C GLY A 139 30.38 -0.36 17.25
N HIS A 140 30.51 0.67 16.41
CA HIS A 140 29.47 1.68 16.23
C HIS A 140 28.23 1.12 15.52
N ALA A 141 28.41 0.25 14.52
CA ALA A 141 27.31 -0.40 13.82
C ALA A 141 26.50 -1.29 14.78
N ASP A 142 27.19 -2.09 15.60
CA ASP A 142 26.58 -2.92 16.63
C ASP A 142 25.82 -2.09 17.68
N ALA A 143 26.41 -0.98 18.13
CA ALA A 143 25.78 -0.08 19.09
C ALA A 143 24.50 0.55 18.51
N LEU A 144 24.56 1.07 17.28
CA LEU A 144 23.41 1.66 16.59
C LEU A 144 22.30 0.61 16.35
N GLN A 145 22.68 -0.62 15.98
CA GLN A 145 21.72 -1.70 15.81
C GLN A 145 21.01 -2.02 17.12
N ARG A 146 21.73 -2.12 18.24
CA ARG A 146 21.14 -2.35 19.57
C ARG A 146 20.21 -1.21 19.98
N GLU A 147 20.64 0.04 19.82
CA GLU A 147 19.79 1.20 20.11
C GLU A 147 18.51 1.20 19.27
N HIS A 148 18.60 0.82 17.99
CA HIS A 148 17.44 0.71 17.12
C HIS A 148 16.51 -0.43 17.53
N GLU A 149 17.06 -1.60 17.85
CA GLU A 149 16.29 -2.75 18.35
C GLU A 149 15.58 -2.43 19.66
N ASP A 150 16.26 -1.76 20.59
CA ASP A 150 15.71 -1.31 21.87
C ASP A 150 14.60 -0.26 21.66
N ALA A 151 14.81 0.73 20.78
CA ALA A 151 13.79 1.73 20.44
C ALA A 151 12.56 1.08 19.77
N LEU A 152 12.75 0.12 18.88
CA LEU A 152 11.66 -0.64 18.27
C LEU A 152 10.92 -1.52 19.28
N ALA A 153 11.65 -2.15 20.21
CA ALA A 153 11.04 -2.93 21.27
C ALA A 153 10.21 -2.05 22.22
N ALA A 154 10.74 -0.88 22.61
CA ALA A 154 10.05 0.08 23.46
C ALA A 154 8.77 0.64 22.79
N THR A 155 8.86 1.05 21.52
CA THR A 155 7.70 1.54 20.77
C THR A 155 6.65 0.45 20.54
N LYS A 156 7.06 -0.79 20.24
CA LYS A 156 6.12 -1.93 20.17
C LYS A 156 5.40 -2.15 21.49
N ALA A 157 6.13 -2.16 22.60
CA ALA A 157 5.53 -2.32 23.93
C ALA A 157 4.57 -1.17 24.30
N GLU A 158 4.88 0.06 23.89
CA GLU A 158 3.99 1.21 24.09
C GLU A 158 2.72 1.11 23.24
N VAL A 159 2.83 0.71 21.96
CA VAL A 159 1.68 0.49 21.08
C VAL A 159 0.80 -0.65 21.60
N GLU A 160 1.38 -1.75 22.09
CA GLU A 160 0.64 -2.84 22.73
C GLU A 160 -0.11 -2.37 23.99
N LYS A 161 0.52 -1.56 24.84
CA LYS A 161 -0.16 -0.94 25.98
C LYS A 161 -1.30 -0.02 25.55
N MET A 162 -1.05 0.87 24.59
CA MET A 162 -2.06 1.80 24.09
C MET A 162 -3.25 1.06 23.46
N THR A 163 -3.00 0.00 22.69
CA THR A 163 -4.05 -0.80 22.05
C THR A 163 -4.85 -1.59 23.08
N THR A 164 -4.20 -2.23 24.05
CA THR A 164 -4.89 -2.93 25.14
C THR A 164 -5.72 -1.98 26.00
N ASP A 165 -5.19 -0.80 26.33
CA ASP A 165 -5.92 0.23 27.09
C ASP A 165 -7.08 0.82 26.29
N ALA A 166 -6.92 1.04 24.98
CA ALA A 166 -8.00 1.48 24.09
C ALA A 166 -9.14 0.46 24.02
N VAL A 167 -8.81 -0.83 23.91
CA VAL A 167 -9.81 -1.93 23.93
C VAL A 167 -10.55 -1.94 25.27
N ARG A 168 -9.84 -1.89 26.40
CA ARG A 168 -10.45 -1.82 27.74
C ARG A 168 -11.34 -0.59 27.90
N ARG A 169 -10.91 0.56 27.38
CA ARG A 169 -11.71 1.79 27.44
C ARG A 169 -12.99 1.68 26.62
N ARG A 170 -12.92 1.09 25.43
CA ARG A 170 -14.08 0.82 24.59
C ARG A 170 -15.07 -0.11 25.30
N GLU A 171 -14.60 -1.25 25.81
CA GLU A 171 -15.44 -2.22 26.53
C GLU A 171 -16.12 -1.58 27.75
N ARG A 172 -15.39 -0.75 28.51
CA ARG A 172 -15.97 -0.01 29.64
C ARG A 172 -17.07 0.96 29.19
N LEU A 173 -16.84 1.72 28.12
CA LEU A 173 -17.84 2.66 27.60
C LEU A 173 -19.07 1.93 27.05
N ASP A 174 -18.87 0.78 26.39
CA ASP A 174 -19.95 -0.06 25.88
C ASP A 174 -20.79 -0.62 27.05
N ALA A 175 -20.14 -1.12 28.10
CA ALA A 175 -20.82 -1.59 29.31
C ALA A 175 -21.59 -0.48 30.03
N GLU A 176 -21.00 0.71 30.17
CA GLU A 176 -21.66 1.89 30.74
C GLU A 176 -22.86 2.33 29.89
N ALA A 177 -22.74 2.32 28.56
CA ALA A 177 -23.82 2.66 27.64
C ALA A 177 -24.96 1.62 27.68
N GLU A 178 -24.65 0.32 27.70
CA GLU A 178 -25.65 -0.73 27.89
C GLU A 178 -26.38 -0.60 29.23
N HIS A 179 -25.65 -0.32 30.31
CA HIS A 179 -26.25 -0.13 31.62
C HIS A 179 -27.24 1.03 31.62
N ARG A 180 -26.86 2.17 31.02
CA ARG A 180 -27.76 3.34 30.86
C ARG A 180 -28.96 3.02 29.98
N ARG A 181 -28.78 2.32 28.85
CA ARG A 181 -29.90 1.88 27.99
C ARG A 181 -30.90 1.04 28.78
N ARG A 182 -30.44 0.01 29.49
CA ARG A 182 -31.29 -0.85 30.33
C ARG A 182 -31.98 -0.07 31.47
N GLN A 183 -31.31 0.92 32.05
CA GLN A 183 -31.92 1.76 33.07
C GLN A 183 -33.06 2.61 32.48
N ILE A 184 -32.82 3.29 31.37
CA ILE A 184 -33.83 4.09 30.68
C ILE A 184 -35.00 3.22 30.23
N GLU A 185 -34.76 2.04 29.67
CA GLU A 185 -35.81 1.09 29.28
C GLU A 185 -36.68 0.69 30.48
N ARG A 186 -36.08 0.33 31.62
CA ARG A 186 -36.83 -0.01 32.84
C ARG A 186 -37.63 1.17 33.38
N GLU A 187 -37.04 2.36 33.42
CA GLU A 187 -37.74 3.58 33.88
C GLU A 187 -38.90 3.95 32.95
N PHE A 188 -38.70 3.82 31.63
CA PHE A 188 -39.73 4.04 30.64
C PHE A 188 -40.86 3.02 30.77
N GLU A 189 -40.56 1.72 30.86
CA GLU A 189 -41.55 0.67 31.08
C GLU A 189 -42.35 0.89 32.37
N ALA A 190 -41.67 1.26 33.46
CA ALA A 190 -42.32 1.57 34.72
C ALA A 190 -43.26 2.78 34.58
N ARG A 191 -42.82 3.86 33.91
CA ARG A 191 -43.64 5.04 33.66
C ARG A 191 -44.84 4.73 32.77
N MET A 192 -44.65 4.00 31.68
CA MET A 192 -45.72 3.59 30.77
C MET A 192 -46.74 2.69 31.47
N THR A 193 -46.28 1.80 32.35
CA THR A 193 -47.17 0.94 33.14
C THR A 193 -47.96 1.76 34.16
N ALA A 194 -47.32 2.72 34.83
CA ALA A 194 -47.99 3.63 35.76
C ALA A 194 -49.04 4.50 35.05
N GLU A 195 -48.72 5.02 33.86
CA GLU A 195 -49.65 5.83 33.05
C GLU A 195 -50.83 4.99 32.54
N ARG A 196 -50.58 3.77 32.05
CA ARG A 196 -51.65 2.82 31.69
C ARG A 196 -52.57 2.53 32.88
N ASN A 197 -52.01 2.20 34.04
CA ASN A 197 -52.79 1.96 35.25
C ASN A 197 -53.61 3.19 35.69
N ALA A 198 -53.05 4.40 35.54
CA ALA A 198 -53.74 5.64 35.86
C ALA A 198 -54.90 5.92 34.89
N LEU A 199 -54.69 5.70 33.59
CA LEU A 199 -55.74 5.81 32.56
C LEU A 199 -56.84 4.77 32.77
N ASP A 200 -56.48 3.52 33.06
CA ASP A 200 -57.44 2.45 33.36
C ASP A 200 -58.29 2.81 34.58
N LYS A 201 -57.67 3.34 35.64
CA LYS A 201 -58.38 3.85 36.81
C LYS A 201 -59.29 5.02 36.45
N TYR A 202 -58.83 6.00 35.67
CA TYR A 202 -59.65 7.13 35.23
C TYR A 202 -60.88 6.66 34.42
N ILE A 203 -60.70 5.72 33.49
CA ILE A 203 -61.78 5.13 32.71
C ILE A 203 -62.76 4.38 33.63
N ALA A 204 -62.26 3.60 34.59
CA ALA A 204 -63.10 2.90 35.56
C ALA A 204 -63.90 3.87 36.44
N ASP A 205 -63.26 4.94 36.92
CA ASP A 205 -63.89 5.99 37.71
C ASP A 205 -64.95 6.74 36.88
N GLN A 206 -64.66 7.09 35.62
CA GLN A 206 -65.64 7.70 34.72
C GLN A 206 -66.82 6.76 34.42
N LYS A 207 -66.57 5.48 34.13
CA LYS A 207 -67.63 4.49 33.90
C LYS A 207 -68.52 4.34 35.13
N THR A 208 -67.92 4.31 36.32
CA THR A 208 -68.64 4.22 37.59
C THR A 208 -69.46 5.49 37.85
N ALA A 209 -68.87 6.67 37.67
CA ALA A 209 -69.55 7.95 37.81
C ALA A 209 -70.71 8.10 36.82
N SER A 210 -70.49 7.74 35.55
CA SER A 210 -71.52 7.76 34.51
C SER A 210 -72.65 6.78 34.81
N LYS A 211 -72.33 5.56 35.25
CA LYS A 211 -73.32 4.56 35.70
C LYS A 211 -74.15 5.09 36.87
N ASN A 212 -73.50 5.62 37.90
CA ASN A 212 -74.19 6.19 39.07
C ASN A 212 -75.07 7.39 38.68
N GLN A 213 -74.63 8.24 37.76
CA GLN A 213 -75.43 9.37 37.27
C GLN A 213 -76.63 8.91 36.44
N ALA A 214 -76.46 7.89 35.58
CA ALA A 214 -77.55 7.29 34.84
C ALA A 214 -78.58 6.65 35.79
N GLU A 215 -78.12 5.90 36.80
CA GLU A 215 -78.97 5.31 37.84
C GLU A 215 -79.72 6.39 38.64
N ARG A 216 -79.06 7.51 39.01
CA ARG A 216 -79.72 8.65 39.66
C ARG A 216 -80.79 9.29 38.78
N ARG A 217 -80.48 9.57 37.51
CA ARG A 217 -81.46 10.15 36.56
C ARG A 217 -82.66 9.22 36.34
N ILE A 218 -82.42 7.91 36.25
CA ILE A 218 -83.50 6.91 36.15
C ILE A 218 -84.33 6.89 37.44
N ALA A 219 -83.70 6.92 38.62
CA ALA A 219 -84.40 6.96 39.90
C ALA A 219 -85.23 8.24 40.07
N GLU A 220 -84.67 9.40 39.74
CA GLU A 220 -85.36 10.70 39.74
C GLU A 220 -86.53 10.70 38.74
N ALA A 221 -86.30 10.31 37.49
CA ALA A 221 -87.34 10.23 36.47
C ALA A 221 -88.45 9.24 36.82
N THR A 222 -88.12 8.09 37.42
CA THR A 222 -89.14 7.12 37.89
C THR A 222 -89.92 7.63 39.10
N THR A 223 -89.29 8.39 39.99
CA THR A 223 -89.97 9.04 41.12
C THR A 223 -90.92 10.13 40.63
N GLU A 224 -90.47 10.98 39.71
CA GLU A 224 -91.30 12.03 39.13
C GLU A 224 -92.42 11.47 38.25
N ALA A 225 -92.14 10.42 37.47
CA ALA A 225 -93.18 9.71 36.71
C ALA A 225 -94.24 9.11 37.64
N LYS A 226 -93.84 8.50 38.76
CA LYS A 226 -94.78 8.04 39.80
C LYS A 226 -95.59 9.21 40.36
N ARG A 227 -94.95 10.32 40.71
CA ARG A 227 -95.62 11.53 41.22
C ARG A 227 -96.66 12.07 40.23
N LEU A 228 -96.30 12.19 38.95
CA LEU A 228 -97.20 12.64 37.89
C LEU A 228 -98.36 11.67 37.67
N VAL A 229 -98.11 10.37 37.69
CA VAL A 229 -99.17 9.34 37.59
C VAL A 229 -100.09 9.39 38.81
N ASP A 230 -99.56 9.55 40.01
CA ASP A 230 -100.35 9.67 41.24
C ASP A 230 -101.20 10.96 41.24
N GLU A 231 -100.63 12.09 40.80
CA GLU A 231 -101.34 13.36 40.66
C GLU A 231 -102.41 13.31 39.56
N ALA A 232 -102.10 12.69 38.41
CA ALA A 232 -103.06 12.42 37.35
C ALA A 232 -104.20 11.50 37.83
N ASN A 233 -103.88 10.46 38.60
CA ASN A 233 -104.88 9.58 39.19
C ASN A 233 -105.74 10.32 40.24
N ALA A 234 -105.14 11.18 41.07
CA ALA A 234 -105.86 11.97 42.06
C ALA A 234 -106.80 13.00 41.40
N THR A 235 -106.34 13.68 40.34
CA THR A 235 -107.16 14.62 39.56
C THR A 235 -108.26 13.89 38.80
N ALA A 236 -107.97 12.74 38.18
CA ALA A 236 -108.97 11.89 37.54
C ALA A 236 -110.03 11.42 38.55
N ARG A 237 -109.63 10.97 39.75
CA ARG A 237 -110.56 10.64 40.84
C ARG A 237 -111.41 11.85 41.24
N ARG A 238 -110.81 13.04 41.39
CA ARG A 238 -111.55 14.27 41.71
C ARG A 238 -112.58 14.62 40.64
N ILE A 239 -112.21 14.56 39.36
CA ILE A 239 -113.13 14.82 38.24
C ILE A 239 -114.26 13.79 38.24
N ILE A 240 -113.96 12.51 38.47
CA ILE A 240 -114.98 11.45 38.55
C ILE A 240 -115.94 11.70 39.73
N GLU A 241 -115.43 12.05 40.91
CA GLU A 241 -116.26 12.36 42.08
C GLU A 241 -117.08 13.65 41.88
N GLU A 242 -116.51 14.70 41.29
CA GLU A 242 -117.24 15.92 40.94
C GLU A 242 -118.32 15.64 39.90
N ALA A 243 -118.01 14.88 38.85
CA ALA A 243 -118.98 14.47 37.84
C ALA A 243 -120.07 13.57 38.42
N ARG A 244 -119.73 12.71 39.39
CA ARG A 244 -120.68 11.87 40.11
C ARG A 244 -121.59 12.71 41.01
N ALA A 245 -121.04 13.67 41.76
CA ALA A 245 -121.81 14.61 42.57
C ALA A 245 -122.72 15.51 41.70
N ASP A 246 -122.26 15.95 40.53
CA ASP A 246 -123.06 16.66 39.54
C ASP A 246 -124.18 15.79 38.97
N ALA A 247 -123.87 14.53 38.64
CA ALA A 247 -124.89 13.58 38.20
C ALA A 247 -125.93 13.34 39.30
N GLU A 248 -125.50 13.13 40.54
CA GLU A 248 -126.38 12.99 41.70
C GLU A 248 -127.26 14.23 41.88
N ARG A 249 -126.69 15.44 41.85
CA ARG A 249 -127.44 16.71 41.89
C ARG A 249 -128.49 16.78 40.80
N ARG A 250 -128.12 16.50 39.55
CA ARG A 250 -129.07 16.49 38.42
C ARG A 250 -130.16 15.45 38.61
N THR A 251 -129.84 14.27 39.14
CA THR A 251 -130.86 13.26 39.44
C THR A 251 -131.79 13.69 40.57
N THR A 252 -131.28 14.36 41.61
CA THR A 252 -132.13 14.91 42.68
C THR A 252 -133.01 16.04 42.17
N GLU A 253 -132.48 16.98 41.39
CA GLU A 253 -133.26 18.08 40.79
C GLU A 253 -134.32 17.54 39.80
N ALA A 254 -133.96 16.54 39.00
CA ALA A 254 -134.91 15.85 38.12
C ALA A 254 -136.01 15.15 38.93
N ASN A 255 -135.65 14.45 40.01
CA ASN A 255 -136.62 13.80 40.89
C ASN A 255 -137.52 14.81 41.62
N GLU A 256 -136.99 15.93 42.09
CA GLU A 256 -137.77 17.03 42.68
C GLU A 256 -138.73 17.64 41.65
N THR A 257 -138.29 17.81 40.41
CA THR A 257 -139.14 18.28 39.31
C THR A 257 -140.26 17.28 39.00
N VAL A 258 -139.94 15.98 38.96
CA VAL A 258 -140.93 14.90 38.80
C VAL A 258 -141.91 14.88 39.98
N GLN A 259 -141.45 15.05 41.22
CA GLN A 259 -142.31 15.15 42.40
C GLN A 259 -143.21 16.39 42.32
N ARG A 260 -142.69 17.54 41.89
CA ARG A 260 -143.47 18.77 41.69
C ARG A 260 -144.55 18.59 40.61
N LEU A 261 -144.21 17.96 39.49
CA LEU A 261 -145.18 17.60 38.43
C LEU A 261 -146.23 16.61 38.94
N THR A 262 -145.84 15.65 39.78
CA THR A 262 -146.75 14.69 40.40
C THR A 262 -147.73 15.40 41.35
N ARG A 263 -147.25 16.37 42.13
CA ARG A 263 -148.08 17.21 43.01
C ARG A 263 -149.09 18.04 42.22
N ILE A 264 -148.65 18.71 41.16
CA ILE A 264 -149.55 19.46 40.25
C ILE A 264 -150.59 18.54 39.61
N ARG A 265 -150.20 17.32 39.21
CA ARG A 265 -151.12 16.31 38.67
C ARG A 265 -152.17 15.89 39.71
N GLU A 266 -151.79 15.74 40.97
CA GLU A 266 -152.74 15.43 42.05
C GLU A 266 -153.64 16.60 42.40
N GLU A 267 -153.12 17.83 42.42
CA GLU A 267 -153.92 19.05 42.57
C GLU A 267 -154.91 19.26 41.42
N ALA A 268 -154.52 18.96 40.17
CA ALA A 268 -155.40 18.96 39.02
C ALA A 268 -156.50 17.89 39.13
N ARG A 269 -156.16 16.68 39.61
CA ARG A 269 -157.15 15.64 39.92
C ARG A 269 -158.12 16.05 41.03
N ALA A 270 -157.63 16.76 42.05
CA ALA A 270 -158.48 17.26 43.13
C ALA A 270 -159.47 18.33 42.63
N ARG A 271 -159.00 19.28 41.80
CA ARG A 271 -159.86 20.30 41.18
C ARG A 271 -160.91 19.73 40.22
N LEU A 272 -160.58 18.65 39.50
CA LEU A 272 -161.55 17.94 38.65
C LEU A 272 -162.63 17.22 39.49
N LYS A 273 -162.28 16.64 40.64
CA LYS A 273 -163.26 16.10 41.59
C LYS A 273 -164.18 17.16 42.16
N GLU A 274 -163.66 18.35 42.40
CA GLU A 274 -164.41 19.49 42.94
C GLU A 274 -165.41 20.05 41.91
N ALA A 275 -165.04 20.09 40.63
CA ALA A 275 -165.93 20.47 39.53
C ALA A 275 -167.07 19.46 39.29
N ASP A 276 -166.81 18.16 39.46
CA ASP A 276 -167.83 17.10 39.32
C ASP A 276 -168.89 17.15 40.43
N ALA A 277 -168.52 17.62 41.63
CA ALA A 277 -169.45 17.79 42.75
C ALA A 277 -170.43 18.95 42.55
N VAL A 278 -170.01 20.03 41.88
CA VAL A 278 -170.85 21.21 41.61
C VAL A 278 -171.90 20.93 40.53
N LEU A 279 -171.58 20.09 39.54
CA LEU A 279 -172.51 19.74 38.46
C LEU A 279 -173.69 18.86 38.94
N LYS A 280 -173.47 17.99 39.92
CA LYS A 280 -174.56 17.17 40.49
C LYS A 280 -175.59 17.94 41.31
N GLN A 281 -175.30 19.18 41.72
CA GLN A 281 -176.20 19.98 42.56
C GLN A 281 -177.18 20.84 41.76
N GLY A 282 -177.01 20.96 40.44
CA GLY A 282 -177.85 21.78 39.55
C GLY A 282 -179.02 21.06 38.87
N GLU A 283 -179.08 19.73 38.93
CA GLU A 283 -180.00 18.94 38.09
C GLU A 283 -181.42 18.76 38.70
N SER A 284 -181.64 19.15 39.96
CA SER A 284 -182.88 18.81 40.69
C SER A 284 -183.91 19.94 40.84
N ALA A 285 -183.90 21.01 40.02
CA ALA A 285 -184.73 22.20 40.31
C ALA A 285 -185.43 22.94 39.14
N LEU A 286 -185.60 22.39 37.94
CA LEU A 286 -186.44 23.04 36.89
C LEU A 286 -187.31 22.03 36.12
N VAL A 287 -188.63 22.29 36.11
CA VAL A 287 -189.75 21.47 35.60
C VAL A 287 -190.38 22.13 34.33
N PRO A 288 -191.49 21.63 33.71
CA PRO A 288 -191.63 21.28 32.28
C PRO A 288 -192.40 22.33 31.41
N VAL A 289 -192.53 22.08 30.08
CA VAL A 289 -193.77 22.19 29.23
C VAL A 289 -193.45 21.89 27.76
N GLU A 290 -194.44 21.29 27.09
CA GLU A 290 -194.53 20.76 25.73
C GLU A 290 -194.60 21.80 24.59
N ASP A 291 -194.27 21.26 23.39
CA ASP A 291 -194.85 21.47 22.06
C ASP A 291 -194.11 22.26 20.97
N GLU A 292 -193.94 21.51 19.85
CA GLU A 292 -193.81 21.85 18.42
C GLU A 292 -192.55 22.63 17.98
N ASP A 293 -191.89 22.38 16.86
CA ASP A 293 -191.92 21.36 15.79
C ASP A 293 -190.71 21.67 14.88
N ALA A 294 -190.20 20.67 14.14
CA ALA A 294 -189.26 20.78 12.99
C ALA A 294 -187.84 21.36 13.28
N GLU A 295 -186.74 20.88 12.70
CA GLU A 295 -186.51 20.52 11.31
C GLU A 295 -185.21 19.69 11.17
N LEU A 296 -185.14 18.92 10.08
CA LEU A 296 -184.16 17.91 9.68
C LEU A 296 -182.85 18.46 9.06
N ALA A 297 -181.91 17.52 8.82
CA ALA A 297 -180.82 17.51 7.82
C ALA A 297 -179.45 18.05 8.28
N ASP A 298 -178.27 17.45 8.00
CA ASP A 298 -177.86 16.17 7.40
C ASP A 298 -176.32 16.07 7.60
N VAL A 299 -175.84 14.87 7.97
CA VAL A 299 -174.54 14.15 7.85
C VAL A 299 -173.35 14.72 7.02
N PRO A 300 -172.14 14.05 6.96
CA PRO A 300 -171.64 12.88 7.70
C PRO A 300 -170.17 12.95 8.17
N ALA A 301 -169.83 11.91 8.94
CA ALA A 301 -168.51 11.49 9.35
C ALA A 301 -167.70 10.79 8.25
N SER A 302 -166.39 10.99 8.28
CA SER A 302 -165.39 9.97 8.63
C SER A 302 -164.09 10.65 9.07
#